data_AF-K3VZJ3-F1
#
_entry.id   AF-K3VZJ3-F1
#
_cell.length_a   1.000
_cell.length_b   1.000
_cell.length_c   1.000
_cell.angle_alpha   90.00
_cell.angle_beta   90.00
_cell.angle_gamma   90.00
#
_symmetry.space_group_name_H-M   'P 1'
#
loop_
_entity.id
_entity.type
_entity.pdbx_description
1 polymer ?
#
loop_
_entity_poly.entity_id
_entity_poly.type
_entity_poly.pdbx_seq_one_letter_code
_entity_poly.pdbx_strand_id
1 'polypeptide(L)'
;MTGIIEEMINNVWRFQRGYKVEPGGRKNPDNFKHYRPWGFTIYRTYYGKESDEHWHSLLHSLRHQTKLAFGAFEKDKETDQDDRQRLKELFELDVYEDPSQLDGLDERGLREFCNAEISKATKVVHKAIHEITVSTRPVEKQGMSDYVYGFVLLADEAVFKDIEKGESIVKTVSLYWDGYAGWGWMRIPTGYLLEF
;
A
#
# COMPACT_ATOMS: atom_id res chain seq x y z
N MET A 1 -16.69 4.93 12.09
CA MET A 1 -15.33 4.93 11.52
C MET A 1 -14.35 5.67 12.44
N THR A 2 -14.45 5.44 13.75
CA THR A 2 -13.49 5.93 14.75
C THR A 2 -12.58 4.75 15.07
N GLY A 3 -11.28 4.87 14.77
CA GLY A 3 -10.29 3.82 15.03
C GLY A 3 -9.35 3.48 13.86
N ILE A 4 -9.63 3.91 12.62
CA ILE A 4 -8.76 3.58 11.47
C ILE A 4 -7.35 4.15 11.62
N ILE A 5 -7.22 5.38 12.14
CA ILE A 5 -5.92 5.99 12.41
C ILE A 5 -5.18 5.24 13.52
N GLU A 6 -5.88 4.78 14.55
CA GLU A 6 -5.30 4.00 15.64
C GLU A 6 -4.82 2.63 15.14
N GLU A 7 -5.59 1.98 14.28
CA GLU A 7 -5.22 0.73 13.64
C GLU A 7 -4.02 0.91 12.71
N MET A 8 -4.03 1.92 11.85
CA MET A 8 -2.92 2.24 10.95
C MET A 8 -1.65 2.56 11.72
N ILE A 9 -1.71 3.40 12.76
CA ILE A 9 -0.53 3.76 13.54
C ILE A 9 0.05 2.54 14.28
N ASN A 10 -0.82 1.64 14.79
CA ASN A 10 -0.37 0.39 15.42
C ASN A 10 0.26 -0.59 14.42
N ASN A 11 -0.14 -0.54 13.15
CA ASN A 11 0.47 -1.35 12.09
C ASN A 11 1.84 -0.83 11.65
N VAL A 12 2.00 0.49 11.54
CA VAL A 12 3.30 1.08 11.17
C VAL A 12 4.30 1.15 12.32
N TRP A 13 3.79 1.16 13.56
CA TRP A 13 4.59 1.10 14.78
C TRP A 13 4.90 -0.35 15.17
N ARG A 14 5.96 -0.93 14.58
CA ARG A 14 6.37 -2.32 14.84
C ARG A 14 7.86 -2.46 15.14
N PHE A 15 8.17 -2.80 16.39
CA PHE A 15 9.51 -3.16 16.84
C PHE A 15 9.65 -4.69 17.00
N GLN A 16 10.85 -5.23 16.79
CA GLN A 16 11.06 -6.66 17.05
C GLN A 16 11.20 -6.93 18.55
N ARG A 17 10.91 -8.17 18.97
CA ARG A 17 11.14 -8.60 20.36
C ARG A 17 12.61 -8.37 20.73
N GLY A 18 12.84 -7.68 21.87
CA GLY A 18 14.17 -7.41 22.41
C GLY A 18 14.70 -5.99 22.14
N TYR A 19 13.98 -5.18 21.36
CA TYR A 19 14.35 -3.78 21.14
C TYR A 19 14.05 -2.96 22.41
N LYS A 20 14.99 -2.08 22.78
CA LYS A 20 14.77 -1.10 23.85
C LYS A 20 13.87 0.01 23.32
N VAL A 21 12.75 0.22 24.00
CA VAL A 21 11.82 1.33 23.74
C VAL A 21 12.01 2.32 24.88
N GLU A 22 12.38 3.56 24.54
CA GLU A 22 12.57 4.63 25.52
C GLU A 22 11.21 5.02 26.15
N PRO A 23 11.20 5.54 27.39
CA PRO A 23 9.97 6.01 28.05
C PRO A 23 9.19 6.98 27.17
N GLY A 24 7.85 6.88 27.18
CA GLY A 24 6.98 7.65 26.29
C GLY A 24 6.56 6.92 25.01
N GLY A 25 7.06 5.70 24.78
CA GLY A 25 6.53 4.80 23.75
C GLY A 25 6.59 5.39 22.34
N ARG A 26 5.55 5.19 21.53
CA ARG A 26 5.48 5.63 20.12
C ARG A 26 5.53 7.16 19.93
N LYS A 27 5.27 7.92 21.00
CA LYS A 27 5.30 9.39 21.02
C LYS A 27 6.68 9.97 21.29
N ASN A 28 7.61 9.17 21.82
CA ASN A 28 8.97 9.63 22.04
C ASN A 28 9.72 9.71 20.69
N PRO A 29 10.33 10.86 20.33
CA PRO A 29 11.14 11.00 19.12
C PRO A 29 12.30 9.99 19.00
N ASP A 30 12.93 9.60 20.10
CA ASP A 30 14.05 8.63 20.11
C ASP A 30 13.63 7.22 19.65
N ASN A 31 12.33 6.97 19.72
CA ASN A 31 11.67 5.74 19.31
C ASN A 31 11.25 5.79 17.82
N PHE A 32 11.31 6.94 17.12
CA PHE A 32 10.77 7.06 15.76
C PHE A 32 11.42 6.13 14.73
N LYS A 33 12.65 5.69 14.98
CA LYS A 33 13.35 4.63 14.22
C LYS A 33 12.60 3.29 14.13
N HIS A 34 11.55 3.07 14.91
CA HIS A 34 10.72 1.85 14.86
C HIS A 34 9.43 2.04 14.05
N TYR A 35 9.16 3.24 13.53
CA TYR A 35 8.14 3.42 12.51
C TYR A 35 8.64 2.88 11.16
N ARG A 36 7.70 2.38 10.38
CA ARG A 36 7.92 1.90 9.01
C ARG A 36 7.09 2.74 8.05
N PRO A 37 7.54 2.94 6.81
CA PRO A 37 6.70 3.53 5.79
C PRO A 37 5.47 2.64 5.53
N TRP A 38 4.41 3.26 5.02
CA TRP A 38 3.18 2.58 4.62
C TRP A 38 2.62 3.24 3.36
N GLY A 39 1.69 2.54 2.70
CA GLY A 39 0.99 3.07 1.54
C GLY A 39 0.73 1.97 0.53
N PHE A 40 0.55 2.34 -0.74
CA PHE A 40 0.09 1.43 -1.77
C PHE A 40 1.21 0.97 -2.69
N THR A 41 1.14 -0.30 -3.08
CA THR A 41 1.95 -0.83 -4.18
C THR A 41 1.23 -0.58 -5.50
N ILE A 42 1.91 0.04 -6.45
CA ILE A 42 1.35 0.34 -7.78
C ILE A 42 2.24 -0.21 -8.89
N TYR A 43 1.60 -0.90 -9.83
CA TYR A 43 2.23 -1.49 -11.00
C TYR A 43 1.77 -0.77 -12.27
N ARG A 44 2.72 -0.36 -13.09
CA ARG A 44 2.48 0.12 -14.45
C ARG A 44 2.61 -1.05 -15.42
N THR A 45 1.62 -1.26 -16.28
CA THR A 45 1.65 -2.34 -17.29
C THR A 45 1.51 -1.84 -18.72
N TYR A 46 1.35 -0.53 -18.91
CA TYR A 46 1.29 0.10 -20.22
C TYR A 46 2.37 1.18 -20.38
N TYR A 47 3.04 1.15 -21.53
CA TYR A 47 4.23 1.94 -21.80
C TYR A 47 4.16 2.65 -23.14
N GLY A 48 4.73 3.86 -23.19
CA GLY A 48 4.66 4.75 -24.34
C GLY A 48 4.82 6.21 -23.93
N LYS A 49 5.23 7.06 -24.86
CA LYS A 49 5.60 8.45 -24.57
C LYS A 49 4.47 9.25 -23.91
N GLU A 50 3.24 9.10 -24.38
CA GLU A 50 2.06 9.76 -23.79
C GLU A 50 1.73 9.21 -22.39
N SER A 51 1.91 7.90 -22.20
CA SER A 51 1.66 7.27 -20.90
C SER A 51 2.67 7.68 -19.82
N ASP A 52 3.86 8.17 -20.17
CA ASP A 52 4.83 8.67 -19.18
C ASP A 52 4.29 9.90 -18.46
N GLU A 53 3.67 10.85 -19.16
CA GLU A 53 3.08 12.05 -18.55
C GLU A 53 1.88 11.70 -17.68
N HIS A 54 1.01 10.80 -18.15
CA HIS A 54 -0.13 10.31 -17.38
C HIS A 54 0.29 9.51 -16.15
N TRP A 55 1.37 8.75 -16.23
CA TRP A 55 1.95 8.02 -15.11
C TRP A 55 2.41 8.94 -13.99
N HIS A 56 3.20 9.97 -14.30
CA HIS A 56 3.62 10.96 -13.31
C HIS A 56 2.42 11.71 -12.70
N SER A 57 1.42 12.02 -13.53
CA SER A 57 0.18 12.67 -13.08
C SER A 57 -0.62 11.78 -12.12
N LEU A 58 -0.74 10.49 -12.42
CA LEU A 58 -1.40 9.51 -11.55
C LEU A 58 -0.67 9.38 -10.20
N LEU A 59 0.66 9.23 -10.21
CA LEU A 59 1.45 9.15 -8.97
C LEU A 59 1.32 10.42 -8.12
N HIS A 60 1.30 11.59 -8.76
CA HIS A 60 1.04 12.86 -8.08
C HIS A 60 -0.36 12.90 -7.46
N SER A 61 -1.40 12.54 -8.22
CA SER A 61 -2.78 12.49 -7.73
C SER A 61 -2.95 11.52 -6.58
N LEU A 62 -2.40 10.31 -6.67
CA LEU A 62 -2.43 9.31 -5.59
C LEU A 62 -1.83 9.86 -4.30
N ARG A 63 -0.63 10.45 -4.38
CA ARG A 63 0.05 11.05 -3.21
C ARG A 63 -0.74 12.21 -2.64
N HIS A 64 -1.23 13.11 -3.50
CA HIS A 64 -1.92 14.31 -3.08
C HIS A 64 -3.28 13.97 -2.46
N GLN A 65 -4.10 13.17 -3.14
CA GLN A 65 -5.44 12.81 -2.69
C GLN A 65 -5.40 11.93 -1.44
N THR A 66 -4.46 10.99 -1.32
CA THR A 66 -4.31 10.20 -0.08
C THR A 66 -3.97 11.11 1.10
N LYS A 67 -3.05 12.07 0.93
CA LYS A 67 -2.70 13.03 1.98
C LYS A 67 -3.86 13.96 2.34
N LEU A 68 -4.66 14.37 1.36
CA LEU A 68 -5.88 15.16 1.58
C LEU A 68 -6.99 14.37 2.27
N ALA A 69 -7.14 13.09 1.98
CA ALA A 69 -8.13 12.22 2.61
C ALA A 69 -7.92 12.14 4.13
N PHE A 70 -6.68 12.27 4.62
CA PHE A 70 -6.44 12.42 6.06
C PHE A 70 -7.09 13.68 6.67
N GLY A 71 -7.36 14.71 5.87
CA GLY A 71 -8.10 15.90 6.25
C GLY A 71 -9.56 15.61 6.62
N ALA A 72 -10.15 14.53 6.07
CA ALA A 72 -11.50 14.12 6.44
C ALA A 72 -11.60 13.73 7.94
N PHE A 73 -10.49 13.25 8.52
CA PHE A 73 -10.37 12.93 9.95
C PHE A 73 -10.00 14.13 10.83
N GLU A 74 -9.87 15.35 10.27
CA GLU A 74 -9.55 16.56 11.05
C GLU A 74 -10.68 16.97 12.01
N LYS A 75 -11.93 16.61 11.66
CA LYS A 75 -13.11 16.92 12.48
C LYS A 75 -13.31 15.94 13.64
N ASP A 76 -12.59 14.82 13.64
CA ASP A 76 -12.64 13.84 14.71
C ASP A 76 -11.72 14.26 15.86
N LYS A 77 -12.33 14.73 16.95
CA LYS A 77 -11.61 15.18 18.15
C LYS A 77 -11.00 14.03 18.96
N GLU A 78 -11.41 12.79 18.70
CA GLU A 78 -10.85 11.61 19.37
C GLU A 78 -9.56 11.12 18.71
N THR A 79 -9.30 11.56 17.47
CA THR A 79 -8.11 11.16 16.74
C THR A 79 -6.90 12.02 17.13
N ASP A 80 -5.83 11.34 17.57
CA ASP A 80 -4.55 11.96 17.91
C ASP A 80 -3.90 12.65 16.70
N GLN A 81 -3.64 13.95 16.82
CA GLN A 81 -3.10 14.80 15.75
C GLN A 81 -1.68 14.42 15.36
N ASP A 82 -0.85 14.02 16.32
CA ASP A 82 0.55 13.65 16.08
C ASP A 82 0.63 12.31 15.34
N ASP A 83 -0.23 11.36 15.69
CA ASP A 83 -0.29 10.06 14.98
C ASP A 83 -0.75 10.24 13.53
N ARG A 84 -1.74 11.11 13.30
CA ARG A 84 -2.17 11.45 11.93
C ARG A 84 -1.06 12.10 11.13
N GLN A 85 -0.38 13.08 11.71
CA GLN A 85 0.72 13.76 11.05
C GLN A 85 1.86 12.77 10.75
N ARG A 86 2.16 11.87 11.68
CA ARG A 86 3.13 10.78 11.49
C ARG A 86 2.71 9.86 10.33
N LEU A 87 1.45 9.44 10.25
CA LEU A 87 0.96 8.64 9.12
C LEU A 87 1.07 9.40 7.79
N LYS A 88 0.73 10.69 7.75
CA LYS A 88 0.92 11.53 6.54
C LYS A 88 2.38 11.58 6.09
N GLU A 89 3.32 11.63 7.04
CA GLU A 89 4.77 11.69 6.79
C GLU A 89 5.35 10.34 6.34
N LEU A 90 4.85 9.23 6.90
CA LEU A 90 5.27 7.87 6.58
C LEU A 90 4.64 7.32 5.30
N PHE A 91 3.73 8.07 4.66
CA PHE A 91 3.06 7.63 3.44
C PHE A 91 4.02 7.65 2.25
N GLU A 92 4.21 6.47 1.64
CA GLU A 92 5.01 6.24 0.45
C GLU A 92 4.21 5.42 -0.58
N LEU A 93 4.63 5.46 -1.85
CA LEU A 93 4.13 4.55 -2.88
C LEU A 93 5.27 3.60 -3.25
N ASP A 94 5.03 2.29 -3.25
CA ASP A 94 5.98 1.29 -3.77
C ASP A 94 5.67 1.13 -5.27
N VAL A 95 6.50 1.75 -6.09
CA VAL A 95 6.25 1.93 -7.51
C VAL A 95 7.03 0.90 -8.32
N TYR A 96 6.31 0.13 -9.14
CA TYR A 96 6.88 -0.87 -10.04
C TYR A 96 6.55 -0.47 -11.49
N GLU A 97 7.59 -0.10 -12.23
CA GLU A 97 7.47 0.41 -13.59
C GLU A 97 8.44 -0.25 -14.58
N ASP A 98 9.06 -1.38 -14.24
CA ASP A 98 9.98 -2.08 -15.15
C ASP A 98 9.21 -2.75 -16.31
N PRO A 99 9.31 -2.24 -17.56
CA PRO A 99 8.56 -2.81 -18.69
C PRO A 99 8.98 -4.23 -19.01
N SER A 100 10.21 -4.64 -18.68
CA SER A 100 10.70 -5.99 -19.00
C SER A 100 9.93 -7.10 -18.27
N GLN A 101 9.26 -6.76 -17.17
CA GLN A 101 8.51 -7.69 -16.33
C GLN A 101 6.99 -7.47 -16.40
N LEU A 102 6.55 -6.26 -16.75
CA LEU A 102 5.17 -5.81 -16.54
C LEU A 102 4.43 -5.41 -17.82
N ASP A 103 5.14 -5.17 -18.93
CA ASP A 103 4.52 -4.69 -20.16
C ASP A 103 3.46 -5.67 -20.69
N GLY A 104 2.27 -5.13 -20.95
CA GLY A 104 1.13 -5.87 -21.48
C GLY A 104 0.44 -6.81 -20.49
N LEU A 105 0.82 -6.82 -19.20
CA LEU A 105 0.10 -7.60 -18.20
C LEU A 105 -1.31 -7.04 -17.97
N ASP A 106 -2.31 -7.92 -18.06
CA ASP A 106 -3.68 -7.66 -17.65
C ASP A 106 -3.85 -7.91 -16.13
N GLU A 107 -5.05 -7.73 -15.59
CA GLU A 107 -5.30 -7.88 -14.14
C GLU A 107 -4.95 -9.28 -13.63
N ARG A 108 -5.16 -10.31 -14.46
CA ARG A 108 -4.86 -11.70 -14.10
C ARG A 108 -3.36 -11.96 -14.13
N GLY A 109 -2.68 -11.54 -15.18
CA GLY A 109 -1.23 -11.64 -15.32
C GLY A 109 -0.51 -10.89 -14.20
N LEU A 110 -0.99 -9.70 -13.84
CA LEU A 110 -0.46 -8.95 -12.69
C LEU A 110 -0.66 -9.70 -11.38
N ARG A 111 -1.85 -10.27 -11.13
CA ARG A 111 -2.10 -11.06 -9.93
C ARG A 111 -1.16 -12.25 -9.83
N GLU A 112 -1.00 -13.00 -10.92
CA GLU A 112 -0.11 -14.17 -10.97
C GLU A 112 1.34 -13.75 -10.71
N PHE A 113 1.79 -12.64 -11.29
CA PHE A 113 3.10 -12.04 -11.02
C PHE A 113 3.27 -11.69 -9.53
N CYS A 114 2.32 -10.96 -8.94
CA CYS A 114 2.40 -10.56 -7.54
C CYS A 114 2.41 -11.77 -6.58
N ASN A 115 1.57 -12.77 -6.83
CA ASN A 115 1.55 -14.00 -6.03
C ASN A 115 2.86 -14.79 -6.13
N ALA A 116 3.50 -14.81 -7.31
CA ALA A 116 4.81 -15.41 -7.48
C ALA A 116 5.88 -14.65 -6.68
N GLU A 117 5.88 -13.31 -6.73
CA GLU A 117 6.80 -12.47 -5.96
C GLU A 117 6.60 -12.60 -4.45
N ILE A 118 5.35 -12.68 -3.98
CA ILE A 118 5.03 -12.94 -2.57
C ILE A 118 5.53 -14.33 -2.16
N SER A 119 5.32 -15.35 -3.00
CA SER A 119 5.78 -16.72 -2.73
C SER A 119 7.30 -16.82 -2.65
N LYS A 120 8.04 -16.16 -3.55
CA LYS A 120 9.51 -16.07 -3.49
C LYS A 120 10.00 -15.39 -2.22
N ALA A 121 9.25 -14.37 -1.77
CA ALA A 121 9.58 -13.58 -0.59
C ALA A 121 9.05 -14.18 0.72
N THR A 122 8.67 -15.46 0.71
CA THR A 122 8.07 -16.15 1.83
C THR A 122 8.80 -17.47 2.08
N LYS A 123 9.17 -17.73 3.33
CA LYS A 123 9.79 -19.00 3.75
C LYS A 123 8.94 -19.67 4.81
N VAL A 124 8.73 -20.97 4.63
CA VAL A 124 8.13 -21.83 5.63
C VAL A 124 9.18 -22.20 6.67
N VAL A 125 8.96 -21.79 7.91
CA VAL A 125 9.79 -22.15 9.06
C VAL A 125 9.04 -23.16 9.90
N HIS A 126 9.62 -24.35 10.04
CA HIS A 126 9.11 -25.39 10.92
C HIS A 126 9.58 -25.08 12.34
N LYS A 127 8.66 -24.63 13.19
CA LYS A 127 8.86 -24.73 14.65
C LYS A 127 8.28 -26.06 15.11
N ALA A 128 8.88 -26.64 16.15
CA ALA A 128 8.65 -28.01 16.65
C ALA A 128 7.19 -28.52 16.77
N ILE A 129 6.18 -27.64 16.65
CA ILE A 129 4.74 -27.98 16.74
C ILE A 129 3.90 -27.21 15.67
N HIS A 130 4.47 -26.22 14.97
CA HIS A 130 3.72 -25.37 14.02
C HIS A 130 4.56 -25.01 12.79
N GLU A 131 3.90 -25.07 11.64
CA GLU A 131 4.41 -24.49 10.41
C GLU A 131 4.12 -22.98 10.43
N ILE A 132 5.17 -22.16 10.38
CA ILE A 132 5.03 -20.69 10.38
C ILE A 132 5.58 -20.15 9.07
N THR A 133 4.73 -19.46 8.34
CA THR A 133 5.08 -18.73 7.14
C THR A 133 5.69 -17.38 7.52
N VAL A 134 6.94 -17.13 7.14
CA VAL A 134 7.68 -15.90 7.47
C VAL A 134 8.10 -15.18 6.19
N SER A 135 7.80 -13.88 6.10
CA SER A 135 8.30 -13.06 4.99
C SER A 135 9.81 -12.82 5.12
N THR A 136 10.52 -12.93 4.01
CA THR A 136 11.93 -12.56 3.90
C THR A 136 12.15 -11.17 3.33
N ARG A 137 11.08 -10.40 3.07
CA ARG A 137 11.20 -9.00 2.60
C ARG A 137 11.88 -8.14 3.68
N PRO A 138 12.62 -7.09 3.29
CA PRO A 138 13.15 -6.11 4.23
C PRO A 138 12.04 -5.56 5.14
N VAL A 139 12.37 -5.38 6.41
CA VAL A 139 11.41 -4.97 7.46
C VAL A 139 10.79 -3.61 7.14
N GLU A 140 11.54 -2.75 6.47
CA GLU A 140 11.17 -1.41 6.02
C GLU A 140 10.05 -1.46 4.97
N LYS A 141 10.01 -2.51 4.14
CA LYS A 141 8.94 -2.74 3.16
C LYS A 141 7.74 -3.50 3.75
N GLN A 142 7.85 -4.00 4.98
CA GLN A 142 6.75 -4.68 5.69
C GLN A 142 5.84 -3.64 6.34
N GLY A 143 4.81 -3.21 5.61
CA GLY A 143 3.89 -2.13 6.02
C GLY A 143 3.07 -1.54 4.86
N MET A 144 3.49 -1.81 3.62
CA MET A 144 2.74 -1.48 2.39
C MET A 144 1.51 -2.37 2.21
N SER A 145 0.56 -1.92 1.39
CA SER A 145 -0.79 -2.48 1.20
C SER A 145 -0.82 -3.96 0.83
N ASP A 146 0.28 -4.51 0.30
CA ASP A 146 0.48 -5.95 0.05
C ASP A 146 0.19 -6.83 1.28
N TYR A 147 0.38 -6.30 2.50
CA TYR A 147 0.19 -7.05 3.76
C TYR A 147 -1.15 -6.74 4.46
N VAL A 148 -1.72 -5.54 4.25
CA VAL A 148 -2.89 -5.08 5.02
C VAL A 148 -4.18 -5.19 4.21
N TYR A 149 -4.12 -4.87 2.90
CA TYR A 149 -5.33 -4.66 2.11
C TYR A 149 -5.62 -5.78 1.10
N GLY A 150 -4.72 -6.76 0.93
CA GLY A 150 -4.96 -7.91 0.06
C GLY A 150 -5.19 -7.56 -1.42
N PHE A 151 -4.82 -6.34 -1.82
CA PHE A 151 -4.91 -5.84 -3.19
C PHE A 151 -3.69 -4.99 -3.55
N VAL A 152 -3.47 -4.84 -4.85
CA VAL A 152 -2.46 -3.96 -5.45
C VAL A 152 -3.11 -2.95 -6.39
N LEU A 153 -2.44 -1.85 -6.68
CA LEU A 153 -2.88 -0.88 -7.68
C LEU A 153 -2.31 -1.21 -9.05
N LEU A 154 -3.12 -1.03 -10.08
CA LEU A 154 -2.76 -1.23 -11.48
C LEU A 154 -3.00 0.05 -12.28
N ALA A 155 -2.01 0.43 -13.07
CA ALA A 155 -2.06 1.49 -14.07
C ALA A 155 -1.83 0.88 -15.46
N ASP A 156 -2.93 0.58 -16.13
CA ASP A 156 -2.97 0.06 -17.49
C ASP A 156 -3.39 1.16 -18.48
N GLU A 157 -3.56 0.79 -19.76
CA GLU A 157 -3.96 1.73 -20.80
C GLU A 157 -5.28 2.45 -20.47
N ALA A 158 -6.25 1.73 -19.89
CA ALA A 158 -7.55 2.31 -19.54
C ALA A 158 -7.42 3.39 -18.47
N VAL A 159 -6.61 3.16 -17.43
CA VAL A 159 -6.32 4.16 -16.39
C VAL A 159 -5.69 5.41 -16.99
N PHE A 160 -4.75 5.27 -17.93
CA PHE A 160 -4.14 6.45 -18.55
C PHE A 160 -5.10 7.24 -19.43
N LYS A 161 -6.02 6.56 -20.14
CA LYS A 161 -7.11 7.22 -20.88
C LYS A 161 -8.08 7.98 -19.96
N ASP A 162 -8.25 7.55 -18.71
CA ASP A 162 -9.07 8.28 -17.73
C ASP A 162 -8.33 9.54 -17.27
N ILE A 163 -7.04 9.41 -16.96
CA ILE A 163 -6.19 10.54 -16.54
C ILE A 163 -6.11 11.59 -17.65
N GLU A 164 -6.03 11.18 -18.90
CA GLU A 164 -6.10 12.07 -20.07
C GLU A 164 -7.40 12.89 -20.10
N LYS A 165 -8.53 12.31 -19.69
CA LYS A 165 -9.83 12.98 -19.57
C LYS A 165 -9.97 13.82 -18.28
N GLY A 166 -8.94 13.85 -17.43
CA GLY A 166 -8.96 14.52 -16.14
C GLY A 166 -9.58 13.71 -15.01
N GLU A 167 -9.87 12.43 -15.21
CA GLU A 167 -10.42 11.55 -14.18
C GLU A 167 -9.28 10.89 -13.39
N SER A 168 -9.22 11.16 -12.08
CA SER A 168 -8.20 10.57 -11.20
C SER A 168 -8.62 9.20 -10.67
N ILE A 169 -8.65 8.20 -11.55
CA ILE A 169 -9.07 6.82 -11.27
C ILE A 169 -7.85 5.87 -11.29
N VAL A 170 -7.89 4.82 -10.48
CA VAL A 170 -6.91 3.72 -10.50
C VAL A 170 -7.65 2.38 -10.45
N LYS A 171 -7.04 1.34 -11.03
CA LYS A 171 -7.53 -0.04 -10.85
C LYS A 171 -6.93 -0.62 -9.58
N THR A 172 -7.75 -1.33 -8.82
CA THR A 172 -7.33 -2.17 -7.71
C THR A 172 -7.54 -3.63 -8.11
N VAL A 173 -6.57 -4.48 -7.83
CA VAL A 173 -6.59 -5.91 -8.19
C VAL A 173 -6.43 -6.71 -6.91
N SER A 174 -7.41 -7.57 -6.60
CA SER A 174 -7.35 -8.41 -5.42
C SER A 174 -6.39 -9.59 -5.62
N LEU A 175 -5.57 -9.87 -4.61
CA LEU A 175 -4.70 -11.03 -4.59
C LEU A 175 -5.48 -12.32 -4.23
N TYR A 176 -6.60 -12.18 -3.51
CA TYR A 176 -7.46 -13.28 -3.02
C TYR A 176 -8.66 -13.61 -3.94
N TRP A 177 -8.50 -13.41 -5.25
CA TRP A 177 -9.55 -13.60 -6.25
C TRP A 177 -10.20 -15.02 -6.23
N ASP A 178 -9.48 -16.08 -5.82
CA ASP A 178 -10.04 -17.45 -5.79
C ASP A 178 -10.59 -17.86 -4.42
N GLY A 179 -11.84 -18.36 -4.37
CA GLY A 179 -12.30 -19.22 -3.28
C GLY A 179 -13.03 -18.58 -2.08
N TYR A 180 -13.80 -17.51 -2.31
CA TYR A 180 -14.72 -16.79 -1.40
C TYR A 180 -14.25 -15.39 -0.95
N ALA A 181 -15.15 -14.42 -1.17
CA ALA A 181 -15.15 -13.00 -0.78
C ALA A 181 -14.30 -11.98 -1.56
N GLY A 182 -13.39 -12.37 -2.46
CA GLY A 182 -12.56 -11.44 -3.24
C GLY A 182 -13.20 -10.93 -4.53
N TRP A 183 -13.41 -9.62 -4.65
CA TRP A 183 -13.68 -8.96 -5.93
C TRP A 183 -12.41 -9.04 -6.80
N GLY A 184 -12.50 -9.52 -8.07
CA GLY A 184 -11.30 -9.72 -8.90
C GLY A 184 -10.49 -8.44 -9.10
N TRP A 185 -11.15 -7.40 -9.62
CA TRP A 185 -10.62 -6.04 -9.69
C TRP A 185 -11.75 -5.02 -9.71
N MET A 186 -11.45 -3.77 -9.35
CA MET A 186 -12.39 -2.65 -9.46
C MET A 186 -11.66 -1.35 -9.81
N ARG A 187 -12.39 -0.39 -10.39
CA ARG A 187 -11.90 0.98 -10.65
C ARG A 187 -12.41 1.89 -9.55
N ILE A 188 -11.50 2.63 -8.93
CA ILE A 188 -11.81 3.53 -7.82
C ILE A 188 -11.18 4.90 -8.05
N PRO A 189 -11.86 6.00 -7.67
CA PRO A 189 -11.22 7.29 -7.65
C PRO A 189 -10.14 7.29 -6.56
N THR A 190 -9.00 7.92 -6.85
CA THR A 190 -7.80 7.85 -6.00
C THR A 190 -8.01 8.43 -4.60
N GLY A 191 -9.03 9.27 -4.39
CA GLY A 191 -9.43 9.81 -3.09
C GLY A 191 -10.15 8.84 -2.15
N TYR A 192 -10.66 7.71 -2.65
CA TYR A 192 -11.41 6.72 -1.86
C TYR A 192 -10.53 5.58 -1.32
N LEU A 193 -9.22 5.63 -1.55
CA LEU A 193 -8.30 4.54 -1.17
C LEU A 193 -8.22 4.26 0.34
N LEU A 194 -8.56 5.23 1.19
CA LEU A 194 -8.58 5.07 2.65
C LEU A 194 -9.95 4.66 3.21
N GLU A 195 -10.96 4.48 2.35
CA GLU A 195 -12.33 4.13 2.76
C GLU A 195 -12.63 2.61 2.67
N PHE A 196 -11.61 1.80 2.37
CA PHE A 196 -11.68 0.34 2.26
C PHE A 196 -11.45 -0.40 3.58
#